data_AF-A0A4R3JZP2-F1
#
_entry.id   AF-A0A4R3JZP2-F1
#
_cell.length_a   1.000
_cell.length_b   1.000
_cell.length_c   1.000
_cell.angle_alpha   90.00
_cell.angle_beta   90.00
_cell.angle_gamma   90.00
#
_symmetry.space_group_name_H-M   'P 1'
#
loop_
_entity.id
_entity.type
_entity.pdbx_description
1 polymer ?
#
loop_
_entity_poly.entity_id
_entity_poly.type
_entity_poly.pdbx_seq_one_letter_code
_entity_poly.pdbx_strand_id
1 'polypeptide(L)'
;MDMSNQFRSIMTNCFPNAKIIADKFHVLRLANWAMEHIRKQEQRRFTDTRRRYFKKSRFILLKRRHKLKRNEKIQLSQMLSVSALLKKAYILKELFYMVMDSKNEKQFYKRIYKWLFLVEKYGIDRFLAMAKTVRQWLHPI
;
A
#
# COMPACT_ATOMS: atom_id res chain seq x y z
N MET A 1 -19.22 -4.20 -3.40
CA MET A 1 -18.33 -5.33 -3.13
C MET A 1 -18.67 -5.86 -1.76
N ASP A 2 -19.14 -7.10 -1.68
CA ASP A 2 -19.36 -7.73 -0.39
C ASP A 2 -18.03 -8.12 0.23
N MET A 3 -17.80 -7.61 1.44
CA MET A 3 -16.70 -8.09 2.28
C MET A 3 -17.06 -9.51 2.73
N SER A 4 -16.13 -10.46 2.64
CA SER A 4 -16.35 -11.76 3.26
C SER A 4 -16.56 -11.59 4.77
N ASN A 5 -17.50 -12.33 5.35
CA ASN A 5 -17.77 -12.30 6.79
C ASN A 5 -16.50 -12.49 7.63
N GLN A 6 -15.57 -13.31 7.12
CA GLN A 6 -14.26 -13.53 7.73
C GLN A 6 -13.40 -12.25 7.78
N PHE A 7 -13.33 -11.49 6.69
CA PHE A 7 -12.59 -10.22 6.69
C PHE A 7 -13.22 -9.23 7.66
N ARG A 8 -14.55 -9.13 7.68
CA ARG A 8 -15.27 -8.25 8.61
C ARG A 8 -14.98 -8.63 10.06
N SER A 9 -15.06 -9.91 10.41
CA SER A 9 -14.75 -10.40 11.76
C SER A 9 -13.33 -10.06 12.19
N ILE A 10 -12.32 -10.34 11.36
CA ILE A 10 -10.92 -10.00 11.68
C ILE A 10 -10.76 -8.50 11.86
N MET A 11 -11.33 -7.69 10.97
CA MET A 11 -11.20 -6.23 11.05
C MET A 11 -11.92 -5.66 12.27
N THR A 12 -13.10 -6.15 12.62
CA THR A 12 -13.80 -5.72 13.83
C THR A 12 -13.00 -6.07 15.09
N ASN A 13 -12.40 -7.26 15.14
CA ASN A 13 -11.60 -7.67 16.28
C ASN A 13 -10.26 -6.92 16.37
N CYS A 14 -9.57 -6.72 15.24
CA CYS A 14 -8.26 -6.08 15.20
C CYS A 14 -8.32 -4.54 15.18
N PHE A 15 -9.46 -3.97 14.78
CA PHE A 15 -9.69 -2.52 14.70
C PHE A 15 -11.06 -2.17 15.33
N PRO A 16 -11.22 -2.34 16.65
CA PRO A 16 -12.51 -2.20 17.32
C PRO A 16 -13.14 -0.80 17.16
N ASN A 17 -12.32 0.23 16.94
CA ASN A 17 -12.75 1.63 16.83
C ASN A 17 -12.64 2.20 15.40
N ALA A 18 -12.19 1.41 14.41
CA ALA A 18 -12.33 1.84 13.04
C ALA A 18 -13.83 1.95 12.77
N LYS A 19 -14.33 3.17 12.52
CA LYS A 19 -15.70 3.39 12.04
C LYS A 19 -15.91 2.34 10.93
N ILE A 20 -16.86 1.41 11.11
CA ILE A 20 -17.09 0.22 10.25
C ILE A 20 -17.68 0.67 8.89
N ILE A 21 -17.06 1.67 8.30
CA ILE A 21 -17.29 2.31 7.01
C ILE A 21 -16.05 2.10 6.14
N ALA A 22 -14.88 1.82 6.73
CA ALA A 22 -13.69 1.45 6.00
C ALA A 22 -13.79 0.00 5.51
N ASP A 23 -14.52 -0.19 4.40
CA ASP A 23 -14.41 -1.44 3.65
C ASP A 23 -12.95 -1.67 3.21
N LYS A 24 -12.63 -2.90 2.81
CA LYS A 24 -11.30 -3.25 2.33
C LYS A 24 -10.79 -2.30 1.23
N PHE A 25 -11.68 -1.73 0.43
CA PHE A 25 -11.33 -0.84 -0.68
C PHE A 25 -10.89 0.53 -0.18
N HIS A 26 -11.59 1.11 0.79
CA HIS A 26 -11.20 2.38 1.41
C HIS A 26 -9.83 2.30 2.07
N VAL A 27 -9.55 1.21 2.78
CA VAL A 27 -8.25 1.02 3.45
C VAL A 27 -7.12 0.82 2.41
N LEU A 28 -7.34 0.01 1.37
CA LEU A 28 -6.38 -0.16 0.28
C LEU A 28 -6.17 1.12 -0.54
N ARG A 29 -7.19 2.00 -0.65
CA ARG A 29 -7.08 3.30 -1.32
C ARG A 29 -6.04 4.21 -0.65
N LEU A 30 -5.88 4.16 0.67
CA LEU A 30 -4.85 4.95 1.37
C LEU A 30 -3.43 4.60 0.86
N ALA A 31 -3.11 3.31 0.78
CA ALA A 31 -1.83 2.83 0.25
C ALA A 31 -1.64 3.21 -1.23
N ASN A 32 -2.71 3.14 -2.03
CA ASN A 32 -2.67 3.55 -3.44
C ASN A 32 -2.44 5.05 -3.61
N TRP A 33 -3.06 5.88 -2.78
CA TRP A 33 -2.85 7.33 -2.79
C TRP A 33 -1.43 7.70 -2.38
N ALA A 34 -0.88 7.05 -1.36
CA ALA A 34 0.52 7.21 -0.98
C ALA A 34 1.46 6.83 -2.13
N MET A 35 1.23 5.68 -2.78
CA MET A 35 2.01 5.24 -3.94
C MET A 35 1.90 6.22 -5.13
N GLU A 36 0.69 6.68 -5.45
CA GLU A 36 0.45 7.61 -6.56
C GLU A 36 1.10 8.98 -6.31
N HIS A 37 1.11 9.45 -5.06
CA HIS A 37 1.81 10.67 -4.68
C HIS A 37 3.31 10.56 -4.97
N ILE A 38 3.96 9.48 -4.52
CA ILE A 38 5.38 9.25 -4.76
C ILE A 38 5.67 9.07 -6.25
N ARG A 39 4.80 8.36 -6.99
CA ARG A 39 4.93 8.23 -8.46
C ARG A 39 4.91 9.61 -9.14
N LYS A 40 3.98 10.50 -8.76
CA LYS A 40 3.89 11.87 -9.30
C LYS A 40 5.11 12.70 -8.93
N GLN A 41 5.62 12.56 -7.70
CA GLN A 41 6.84 13.24 -7.25
C GLN A 41 8.05 12.84 -8.09
N GLU A 42 8.28 11.55 -8.30
CA GLU A 42 9.37 11.07 -9.15
C GLU A 42 9.16 11.45 -10.63
N GLN A 43 7.92 11.38 -11.12
CA GLN A 43 7.58 11.76 -12.49
C GLN A 43 7.98 13.21 -12.83
N ARG A 44 7.91 14.14 -11.87
CA ARG A 44 8.29 15.55 -12.08
C ARG A 44 9.75 15.73 -12.45
N ARG A 45 10.62 14.78 -12.06
CA ARG A 45 12.07 14.80 -12.33
C ARG A 45 12.44 14.29 -13.72
N PHE A 46 11.47 13.81 -14.50
CA PHE A 46 11.73 13.18 -15.80
C PHE A 46 11.52 14.12 -16.98
N THR A 47 12.29 13.88 -18.03
CA THR A 47 12.06 14.41 -19.37
C THR A 47 10.73 13.92 -19.93
N ASP A 48 10.24 14.59 -20.97
CA ASP A 48 8.88 14.47 -21.45
C ASP A 48 8.48 13.05 -21.89
N THR A 49 9.38 12.33 -22.56
CA THR A 49 9.16 10.94 -22.99
C THR A 49 8.98 10.00 -21.79
N ARG A 50 9.89 10.07 -20.81
CA ARG A 50 9.86 9.21 -19.61
C ARG A 50 8.72 9.57 -18.68
N ARG A 51 8.36 10.85 -18.61
CA ARG A 51 7.17 11.36 -17.91
C ARG A 51 5.88 10.75 -18.46
N ARG A 52 5.71 10.72 -19.79
CA ARG A 52 4.54 10.10 -20.46
C ARG A 52 4.47 8.60 -20.19
N TYR A 53 5.60 7.90 -20.29
CA TYR A 53 5.69 6.48 -19.95
C TYR A 53 5.22 6.21 -18.51
N PHE A 54 5.74 6.95 -17.52
CA PHE A 54 5.34 6.78 -16.11
C PHE A 54 3.86 7.06 -15.83
N LYS A 55 3.26 8.00 -16.58
CA LYS A 55 1.82 8.28 -16.50
C LYS A 55 1.00 7.12 -17.05
N LYS A 56 1.36 6.63 -18.25
CA LYS A 56 0.66 5.51 -18.91
C LYS A 56 0.77 4.21 -18.11
N SER A 57 1.91 3.98 -17.46
CA SER A 57 2.18 2.75 -16.71
C SER A 57 1.77 2.78 -15.23
N ARG A 58 1.03 3.80 -14.78
CA ARG A 58 0.65 3.95 -13.36
C ARG A 58 -0.05 2.72 -12.78
N PHE A 59 -0.89 2.04 -13.58
CA PHE A 59 -1.66 0.90 -13.11
C PHE A 59 -0.79 -0.32 -12.75
N ILE A 60 0.42 -0.41 -13.31
CA ILE A 60 1.39 -1.45 -12.97
C ILE A 60 1.88 -1.30 -11.52
N LEU A 61 2.05 -0.06 -11.07
CA LEU A 61 2.44 0.24 -9.68
C LEU A 61 1.28 0.00 -8.70
N LEU A 62 0.03 0.14 -9.15
CA LEU A 62 -1.15 -0.03 -8.29
C LEU A 62 -1.62 -1.48 -8.19
N LYS A 63 -1.50 -2.25 -9.29
CA LYS A 63 -1.91 -3.65 -9.37
C LYS A 63 -1.09 -4.52 -8.40
N ARG A 64 -1.75 -5.52 -7.81
CA ARG A 64 -1.11 -6.55 -6.96
C ARG A 64 -0.06 -7.30 -7.77
N ARG A 65 1.13 -7.52 -7.19
CA ARG A 65 2.26 -8.13 -7.90
C ARG A 65 1.93 -9.49 -8.53
N HIS A 66 1.16 -10.32 -7.82
CA HIS A 66 0.77 -11.65 -8.31
C HIS A 66 -0.26 -11.62 -9.46
N LYS A 67 -0.92 -10.48 -9.70
CA LYS A 67 -1.86 -10.27 -10.82
C LYS A 67 -1.20 -9.64 -12.05
N LEU A 68 0.09 -9.29 -11.97
CA LEU A 68 0.83 -8.76 -13.11
C LEU A 68 1.18 -9.86 -14.11
N LYS A 69 0.98 -9.59 -15.40
CA LYS A 69 1.49 -10.42 -16.50
C LYS A 69 3.02 -10.39 -16.54
N ARG A 70 3.65 -11.34 -17.23
CA ARG A 70 5.13 -11.43 -17.36
C ARG A 70 5.74 -10.10 -17.83
N ASN A 71 5.19 -9.51 -18.90
CA ASN A 71 5.66 -8.23 -19.43
C ASN A 71 5.46 -7.07 -18.44
N GLU A 72 4.35 -7.06 -17.71
CA GLU A 72 4.10 -6.04 -16.68
C GLU A 72 5.06 -6.17 -15.48
N LYS A 73 5.51 -7.40 -15.14
CA LYS A 73 6.53 -7.60 -14.10
C LYS A 73 7.90 -7.07 -14.52
N ILE A 74 8.27 -7.27 -15.78
CA ILE A 74 9.50 -6.69 -16.37
C ILE A 74 9.41 -5.17 -16.32
N GLN A 75 8.27 -4.62 -16.78
CA GLN A 75 8.03 -3.19 -16.76
C GLN A 75 8.04 -2.61 -15.34
N LEU A 76 7.44 -3.30 -14.38
CA LEU A 76 7.51 -2.93 -12.97
C LEU A 76 8.96 -2.87 -12.50
N SER A 77 9.77 -3.88 -12.81
CA SER A 77 11.19 -3.91 -12.41
C SER A 77 11.94 -2.68 -12.93
N GLN A 78 11.74 -2.34 -14.21
CA GLN A 78 12.32 -1.15 -14.84
C GLN A 78 11.82 0.16 -14.21
N MET A 79 10.54 0.23 -13.83
CA MET A 79 10.00 1.41 -13.15
C MET A 79 10.61 1.57 -11.75
N LEU A 80 10.74 0.48 -10.99
CA LEU A 80 11.26 0.51 -9.63
C LEU A 80 12.78 0.70 -9.55
N SER A 81 13.52 0.44 -10.64
CA SER A 81 14.96 0.73 -10.69
C SER A 81 15.27 2.23 -10.80
N VAL A 82 14.27 3.05 -11.11
CA VAL A 82 14.47 4.49 -11.35
C VAL A 82 14.71 5.28 -10.05
N SER A 83 14.13 4.86 -8.94
CA SER A 83 14.29 5.55 -7.66
C SER A 83 14.12 4.59 -6.50
N ALA A 84 15.06 4.67 -5.54
CA ALA A 84 14.96 3.96 -4.28
C ALA A 84 13.69 4.34 -3.49
N LEU A 85 13.26 5.61 -3.57
CA LEU A 85 12.03 6.08 -2.93
C LEU A 85 10.80 5.40 -3.53
N LEU A 86 10.71 5.33 -4.87
CA LEU A 86 9.62 4.64 -5.57
C LEU A 86 9.58 3.14 -5.22
N LYS A 87 10.74 2.49 -5.17
CA LYS A 87 10.87 1.08 -4.78
C LYS A 87 10.39 0.85 -3.35
N LYS A 88 10.83 1.67 -2.39
CA LYS A 88 10.40 1.62 -0.99
C LYS A 88 8.89 1.82 -0.87
N ALA A 89 8.33 2.84 -1.54
CA ALA A 89 6.89 3.09 -1.57
C ALA A 89 6.09 1.89 -2.10
N TYR A 90 6.55 1.27 -3.19
CA TYR A 90 5.92 0.08 -3.74
C TYR A 90 5.93 -1.11 -2.76
N ILE A 91 7.07 -1.33 -2.08
CA ILE A 91 7.19 -2.36 -1.05
C ILE A 91 6.17 -2.13 0.08
N LEU A 92 6.08 -0.90 0.61
CA LEU A 92 5.14 -0.58 1.68
C LEU A 92 3.68 -0.79 1.26
N LYS A 93 3.33 -0.42 0.02
CA LYS A 93 2.01 -0.67 -0.55
C LYS A 93 1.69 -2.17 -0.63
N GLU A 94 2.60 -2.98 -1.19
CA GLU A 94 2.38 -4.43 -1.30
C GLU A 94 2.33 -5.12 0.08
N LEU A 95 3.16 -4.71 1.03
CA LEU A 95 3.09 -5.24 2.41
C LEU A 95 1.76 -4.90 3.07
N PHE A 96 1.25 -3.68 2.86
CA PHE A 96 -0.06 -3.31 3.38
C PHE A 96 -1.18 -4.13 2.73
N TYR A 97 -1.09 -4.40 1.43
CA TYR A 97 -2.03 -5.30 0.76
C TYR A 97 -2.03 -6.69 1.40
N MET A 98 -0.86 -7.20 1.80
CA MET A 98 -0.77 -8.47 2.53
C MET A 98 -1.41 -8.38 3.92
N VAL A 99 -1.29 -7.26 4.63
CA VAL A 99 -2.01 -7.05 5.91
C VAL A 99 -3.51 -7.27 5.70
N MET A 100 -4.08 -6.66 4.66
CA MET A 100 -5.50 -6.76 4.34
C MET A 100 -5.94 -8.12 3.77
N ASP A 101 -5.00 -9.01 3.47
CA ASP A 101 -5.26 -10.40 3.04
C ASP A 101 -4.99 -11.40 4.18
N SER A 102 -4.92 -10.94 5.42
CA SER A 102 -4.77 -11.81 6.58
C SER A 102 -6.02 -12.65 6.77
N LYS A 103 -5.82 -13.94 7.07
CA LYS A 103 -6.91 -14.92 7.27
C LYS A 103 -7.30 -15.11 8.74
N ASN A 104 -6.49 -14.57 9.64
CA ASN A 104 -6.69 -14.61 11.09
C ASN A 104 -5.89 -13.48 11.77
N GLU A 105 -6.19 -13.24 13.04
CA GLU A 105 -5.59 -12.18 13.86
C GLU A 105 -4.06 -12.35 14.01
N LYS A 106 -3.58 -13.58 14.23
CA LYS A 106 -2.14 -13.86 14.33
C LYS A 106 -1.39 -13.43 13.07
N GLN A 107 -1.92 -13.73 11.88
CA GLN A 107 -1.35 -13.28 10.61
C GLN A 107 -1.43 -11.77 10.46
N PHE A 108 -2.56 -11.17 10.85
CA PHE A 108 -2.78 -9.73 10.79
C PHE A 108 -1.75 -8.99 11.64
N TYR A 109 -1.63 -9.30 12.93
CA TYR A 109 -0.68 -8.67 13.85
C TYR A 109 0.77 -8.82 13.37
N LYS A 110 1.17 -10.02 12.94
CA LYS A 110 2.50 -10.25 12.39
C LYS A 110 2.80 -9.35 11.19
N ARG A 111 1.85 -9.19 10.28
CA ARG A 111 2.02 -8.40 9.05
C ARG A 111 1.96 -6.90 9.34
N ILE A 112 1.04 -6.44 10.19
CA ILE A 112 0.88 -5.01 10.47
C ILE A 112 2.06 -4.46 11.26
N TYR A 113 2.59 -5.18 12.25
CA TYR A 113 3.79 -4.75 12.97
C TYR A 113 5.01 -4.70 12.06
N LYS A 114 5.18 -5.69 11.17
CA LYS A 114 6.22 -5.64 10.13
C LYS A 114 6.07 -4.43 9.21
N TRP A 115 4.83 -4.12 8.82
CA TRP A 115 4.55 -2.96 7.97
C TRP A 115 4.87 -1.66 8.70
N LEU A 116 4.37 -1.46 9.93
CA LEU A 116 4.65 -0.28 10.76
C LEU A 116 6.16 -0.08 10.95
N PHE A 117 6.91 -1.13 11.29
CA PHE A 117 8.36 -1.06 11.41
C PHE A 117 9.04 -0.55 10.13
N LEU A 118 8.63 -1.05 8.96
CA LEU A 118 9.22 -0.64 7.69
C LEU A 118 8.78 0.78 7.27
N VAL A 119 7.57 1.20 7.62
CA VAL A 119 7.12 2.57 7.40
C VAL A 119 8.02 3.55 8.14
N GLU A 120 8.27 3.30 9.43
CA GLU A 120 9.18 4.13 10.24
C GLU A 120 10.61 4.10 9.68
N LYS A 121 11.13 2.90 9.37
CA LYS A 121 12.48 2.74 8.81
C LYS A 121 12.66 3.47 7.47
N TYR A 122 11.63 3.53 6.63
CA TYR A 122 11.73 4.20 5.34
C TYR A 122 11.42 5.69 5.39
N GLY A 123 10.72 6.17 6.42
CA GLY A 123 10.50 7.59 6.67
C GLY A 123 9.77 8.32 5.54
N ILE A 124 8.84 7.65 4.84
CA ILE A 124 8.11 8.27 3.73
C ILE A 124 6.85 8.96 4.28
N ASP A 125 6.80 10.30 4.24
CA ASP A 125 5.75 11.12 4.86
C ASP A 125 4.32 10.63 4.63
N ARG A 126 3.98 10.26 3.38
CA ARG A 126 2.63 9.77 3.06
C ARG A 126 2.31 8.43 3.72
N PHE A 127 3.30 7.57 3.89
CA PHE A 127 3.14 6.31 4.61
C PHE A 127 3.19 6.51 6.12
N LEU A 128 3.98 7.45 6.63
CA LEU A 128 3.98 7.84 8.05
C LEU A 128 2.60 8.38 8.48
N ALA A 129 2.02 9.28 7.68
CA ALA A 129 0.67 9.79 7.90
C ALA A 129 -0.38 8.66 7.91
N MET A 130 -0.28 7.72 6.96
CA MET A 130 -1.12 6.53 6.93
C MET A 130 -0.92 5.65 8.18
N ALA A 131 0.32 5.47 8.63
CA ALA A 131 0.62 4.70 9.84
C ALA A 131 0.06 5.34 11.11
N LYS A 132 0.03 6.67 11.21
CA LYS A 132 -0.63 7.38 12.31
C LYS A 132 -2.11 7.01 12.39
N THR A 133 -2.82 7.05 11.26
CA THR A 133 -4.22 6.63 11.18
C THR A 133 -4.40 5.15 11.56
N VAL A 134 -3.55 4.26 11.04
CA VAL A 134 -3.61 2.83 11.35
C VAL A 134 -3.36 2.56 12.83
N ARG A 135 -2.40 3.25 13.48
CA ARG A 135 -2.13 3.11 14.91
C ARG A 135 -3.31 3.51 15.78
N GLN A 136 -3.97 4.63 15.45
CA GLN A 136 -5.19 5.06 16.15
C GLN A 136 -6.31 4.02 16.07
N TRP A 137 -6.38 3.27 14.97
CA TRP A 137 -7.34 2.19 14.84
C TRP A 137 -6.96 0.94 15.65
N LEU A 138 -5.66 0.67 15.85
CA LEU A 138 -5.15 -0.49 16.60
C LEU A 138 -5.21 -0.29 18.13
N HIS A 139 -4.82 0.88 18.61
CA HIS A 139 -4.72 1.19 20.03
C HIS A 139 -5.37 2.56 20.28
N PRO A 140 -6.57 2.61 20.88
CA PRO A 140 -7.16 3.88 21.31
C PRO A 140 -6.28 4.51 22.41
N ILE A 141 -6.17 5.83 22.39
CA ILE A 141 -5.69 6.64 23.53
C ILE A 141 -6.91 6.91 24.41
#